data_AF-A0A7V7HMA1-F1
#
_entry.id   AF-A0A7V7HMA1-F1
#
_cell.length_a   1.000
_cell.length_b   1.000
_cell.length_c   1.000
_cell.angle_alpha   90.00
_cell.angle_beta   90.00
_cell.angle_gamma   90.00
#
_symmetry.space_group_name_H-M   'P 1'
#
loop_
_entity.id
_entity.type
_entity.pdbx_description
1 polymer ?
#
loop_
_entity_poly.entity_id
_entity_poly.type
_entity_poly.pdbx_seq_one_letter_code
_entity_poly.pdbx_strand_id
1 'polypeptide(L)'
;MAEIKMSLTQFLDFTLKSSAAKTTFVKNLKSQPEYQPIFDYWKQLRETVIKFHQNELSFECFETLVQTVDQKKKQNYIDVIKQYKKFIKNKDISWFDPGKSHWISDDLIVRSSPELGLFINDEPHLIKLFFKGKRERIDKYNINSTLTLLNESTFSNEHNDVNYTVLNIQKNRMFTNNSIKNEHLIALESEANQLCYIWNKID
;
A
#
# COMPACT_ATOMS: atom_id res chain seq x y z
N MET A 1 23.68 -8.35 12.55
CA MET A 1 23.16 -9.24 11.49
C MET A 1 22.78 -8.39 10.29
N ALA A 2 22.61 -8.96 9.10
CA ALA A 2 22.22 -8.19 7.93
C ALA A 2 20.74 -7.79 8.04
N GLU A 3 20.46 -6.50 7.87
CA GLU A 3 19.13 -5.90 7.95
C GLU A 3 18.25 -6.38 6.76
N ILE A 4 17.10 -7.00 7.06
CA ILE A 4 16.16 -7.50 6.05
C ILE A 4 15.26 -6.34 5.63
N LYS A 5 15.28 -5.97 4.34
CA LYS A 5 14.46 -4.86 3.81
C LYS A 5 13.46 -5.35 2.77
N MET A 6 12.19 -5.01 2.94
CA MET A 6 11.16 -5.30 1.95
C MET A 6 10.04 -4.28 1.88
N SER A 7 9.22 -4.38 0.83
CA SER A 7 8.01 -3.58 0.68
C SER A 7 6.85 -4.16 1.50
N LEU A 8 5.89 -3.30 1.87
CA LEU A 8 4.63 -3.73 2.47
C LEU A 8 3.95 -4.84 1.68
N THR A 9 3.90 -4.74 0.35
CA THR A 9 3.27 -5.77 -0.51
C THR A 9 3.93 -7.13 -0.34
N GLN A 10 5.26 -7.19 -0.35
CA GLN A 10 5.99 -8.45 -0.13
C GLN A 10 5.72 -9.03 1.24
N PHE A 11 5.70 -8.19 2.27
CA PHE A 11 5.42 -8.63 3.63
C PHE A 11 4.00 -9.16 3.78
N LEU A 12 2.98 -8.43 3.30
CA LEU A 12 1.60 -8.89 3.32
C LEU A 12 1.42 -10.18 2.51
N ASP A 13 2.01 -10.27 1.32
CA ASP A 13 1.94 -11.49 0.53
C ASP A 13 2.59 -12.70 1.24
N PHE A 14 3.66 -12.49 2.03
CA PHE A 14 4.24 -13.50 2.91
C PHE A 14 3.25 -13.94 4.00
N THR A 15 2.61 -12.99 4.69
CA THR A 15 1.68 -13.30 5.81
C THR A 15 0.48 -14.14 5.37
N LEU A 16 0.10 -14.07 4.09
CA LEU A 16 -1.01 -14.83 3.52
C LEU A 16 -0.62 -16.24 3.07
N LYS A 17 0.68 -16.60 3.07
CA LYS A 17 1.14 -17.93 2.65
C LYS A 17 0.96 -18.95 3.79
N SER A 18 0.72 -20.21 3.40
CA SER A 18 0.82 -21.36 4.31
C SER A 18 2.29 -21.69 4.61
N SER A 19 2.55 -22.49 5.65
CA SER A 19 3.89 -22.71 6.21
C SER A 19 4.97 -23.07 5.18
N ALA A 20 4.77 -24.12 4.37
CA ALA A 20 5.75 -24.49 3.35
C ALA A 20 5.90 -23.43 2.24
N ALA A 21 4.81 -22.72 1.92
CA ALA A 21 4.81 -21.66 0.93
C ALA A 21 5.55 -20.40 1.44
N LYS A 22 5.59 -20.13 2.75
CA LYS A 22 6.41 -19.07 3.37
C LYS A 22 7.90 -19.32 3.13
N THR A 23 8.37 -20.55 3.33
CA THR A 23 9.76 -20.96 3.07
C THR A 23 10.14 -20.74 1.61
N THR A 24 9.32 -21.21 0.67
CA THR A 24 9.55 -21.01 -0.77
C THR A 24 9.52 -19.53 -1.15
N PHE A 25 8.61 -18.75 -0.58
CA PHE A 25 8.54 -17.30 -0.82
C PHE A 25 9.83 -16.59 -0.42
N VAL A 26 10.34 -16.86 0.79
CA VAL A 26 11.59 -16.26 1.28
C VAL A 26 12.78 -16.70 0.44
N LYS A 27 12.88 -17.98 0.07
CA LYS A 27 13.92 -18.48 -0.85
C LYS A 27 13.91 -17.72 -2.17
N ASN A 28 12.74 -17.59 -2.78
CA ASN A 28 12.58 -16.87 -4.04
C ASN A 28 12.97 -15.40 -3.88
N LEU A 29 12.57 -14.77 -2.78
CA LEU A 29 12.86 -13.37 -2.48
C LEU A 29 14.36 -13.11 -2.33
N LYS A 30 15.12 -14.02 -1.70
CA LYS A 30 16.59 -13.96 -1.63
C LYS A 30 17.28 -14.15 -2.99
N SER A 31 16.75 -15.07 -3.80
CA SER A 31 17.33 -15.41 -5.10
C SER A 31 17.01 -14.43 -6.22
N GLN A 32 16.05 -13.52 -6.00
CA GLN A 32 15.64 -12.58 -7.03
C GLN A 32 16.75 -11.54 -7.27
N PRO A 33 17.24 -11.39 -8.52
CA PRO A 33 17.98 -10.18 -8.87
C PRO A 33 17.07 -8.96 -8.64
N GLU A 34 17.69 -7.80 -8.42
CA GLU A 34 17.07 -6.54 -8.06
C GLU A 34 15.68 -6.34 -8.70
N TYR A 35 14.69 -6.01 -7.85
CA TYR A 35 13.25 -5.88 -8.15
C TYR A 35 12.97 -5.54 -9.61
N GLN A 36 12.14 -6.34 -10.28
CA GLN A 36 11.65 -6.10 -11.64
C GLN A 36 10.23 -5.48 -11.55
N PRO A 37 10.08 -4.13 -11.53
CA PRO A 37 8.78 -3.43 -11.47
C PRO A 37 7.82 -3.70 -12.65
N ILE A 38 8.20 -4.58 -13.58
CA ILE A 38 7.56 -4.79 -14.89
C ILE A 38 6.13 -5.35 -14.79
N PHE A 39 5.69 -5.85 -13.63
CA PHE A 39 4.33 -6.40 -13.48
C PHE A 39 3.49 -5.81 -12.35
N ASP A 40 3.79 -4.60 -11.86
CA ASP A 40 2.76 -3.87 -11.12
C ASP A 40 1.73 -3.32 -12.11
N TYR A 41 0.68 -4.14 -12.32
CA TYR A 41 -0.44 -3.87 -13.22
C TYR A 41 -1.01 -2.46 -13.06
N TRP A 42 -0.97 -1.89 -11.84
CA TRP A 42 -1.58 -0.61 -11.47
C TRP A 42 -0.57 0.52 -11.26
N LYS A 43 0.73 0.29 -11.50
CA LYS A 43 1.78 1.29 -11.26
C LYS A 43 1.52 2.62 -11.94
N GLN A 44 1.23 2.60 -13.25
CA GLN A 44 0.98 3.83 -14.00
C GLN A 44 -0.20 4.61 -13.40
N LEU A 45 -1.29 3.92 -13.03
CA LEU A 45 -2.43 4.56 -12.38
C LEU A 45 -2.08 5.14 -11.01
N ARG A 46 -1.34 4.39 -10.18
CA ARG A 46 -0.89 4.86 -8.86
C ARG A 46 -0.08 6.15 -9.00
N GLU A 47 0.91 6.17 -9.90
CA GLU A 47 1.76 7.33 -10.14
C GLU A 47 0.96 8.52 -10.70
N THR A 48 0.02 8.28 -11.62
CA THR A 48 -0.86 9.34 -12.14
C THR A 48 -1.75 9.91 -11.04
N VAL A 49 -2.29 9.09 -10.13
CA VAL A 49 -3.11 9.56 -9.01
C VAL A 49 -2.31 10.44 -8.05
N ILE A 50 -1.05 10.10 -7.78
CA ILE A 50 -0.14 10.93 -6.97
C ILE A 50 0.11 12.27 -7.66
N LYS A 51 0.54 12.24 -8.93
CA LYS A 51 0.84 13.45 -9.72
C LYS A 51 -0.38 14.35 -9.91
N PHE A 52 -1.57 13.76 -10.04
CA PHE A 52 -2.83 14.48 -10.18
C PHE A 52 -3.04 15.45 -9.02
N HIS A 53 -2.80 14.98 -7.79
CA HIS A 53 -2.93 15.82 -6.60
C HIS A 53 -1.72 16.71 -6.37
N GLN A 54 -0.51 16.16 -6.46
CA GLN A 54 0.72 16.89 -6.19
C GLN A 54 0.90 18.13 -7.08
N ASN A 55 0.45 18.06 -8.34
CA ASN A 55 0.62 19.12 -9.33
C ASN A 55 -0.71 19.78 -9.73
N GLU A 56 -1.80 19.52 -8.99
CA GLU A 56 -3.13 20.09 -9.26
C GLU A 56 -3.58 19.90 -10.73
N LEU A 57 -3.35 18.70 -11.28
CA LEU A 57 -3.65 18.43 -12.68
C LEU A 57 -5.16 18.35 -12.92
N SER A 58 -5.58 18.65 -14.15
CA SER A 58 -6.96 18.40 -14.58
C SER A 58 -7.24 16.90 -14.73
N PHE A 59 -8.52 16.53 -14.77
CA PHE A 59 -8.94 15.14 -15.02
C PHE A 59 -8.49 14.57 -16.38
N GLU A 60 -8.00 15.41 -17.29
CA GLU A 60 -7.49 15.00 -18.60
C GLU A 60 -6.28 14.06 -18.48
N CYS A 61 -5.47 14.18 -17.42
CA CYS A 61 -4.31 13.30 -17.21
C CYS A 61 -4.69 11.81 -17.16
N PHE A 62 -5.91 11.50 -16.68
CA PHE A 62 -6.43 10.15 -16.65
C PHE A 62 -6.86 9.66 -18.03
N GLU A 63 -7.37 10.55 -18.88
CA GLU A 63 -7.71 10.20 -20.28
C GLU A 63 -6.43 9.91 -21.07
N THR A 64 -5.39 10.72 -20.88
CA THR A 64 -4.05 10.46 -21.44
C THR A 64 -3.52 9.10 -20.98
N LEU A 65 -3.59 8.80 -19.69
CA LEU A 65 -3.16 7.51 -19.14
C LEU A 65 -3.89 6.33 -19.80
N VAL A 66 -5.19 6.43 -20.01
CA VAL A 66 -5.96 5.34 -20.65
C VAL A 66 -5.48 5.09 -22.09
N GLN A 67 -4.99 6.11 -22.80
CA GLN A 67 -4.44 5.93 -24.15
C GLN A 67 -3.07 5.25 -24.15
N THR A 68 -2.27 5.42 -23.10
CA THR A 68 -0.89 4.89 -23.04
C THR A 68 -0.80 3.45 -22.55
N VAL A 69 -1.82 2.93 -21.85
CA VAL A 69 -1.81 1.56 -21.33
C VAL A 69 -2.16 0.53 -22.40
N ASP A 70 -1.65 -0.70 -22.21
CA ASP A 70 -1.95 -1.84 -23.06
C ASP A 70 -3.45 -2.01 -23.29
N GLN A 71 -3.85 -2.34 -24.52
CA GLN A 71 -5.26 -2.53 -24.89
C GLN A 71 -6.00 -3.51 -23.96
N LYS A 72 -5.30 -4.55 -23.48
CA LYS A 72 -5.83 -5.55 -22.52
C LYS A 72 -6.13 -4.98 -21.12
N LYS A 73 -5.55 -3.83 -20.76
CA LYS A 73 -5.70 -3.16 -19.46
C LYS A 73 -6.70 -2.01 -19.48
N LYS A 74 -6.95 -1.40 -20.64
CA LYS A 74 -7.73 -0.16 -20.79
C LYS A 74 -9.07 -0.19 -20.04
N GLN A 75 -9.91 -1.19 -20.27
CA GLN A 75 -11.23 -1.23 -19.62
C GLN A 75 -11.14 -1.28 -18.09
N ASN A 76 -10.19 -2.05 -17.54
CA ASN A 76 -9.97 -2.10 -16.10
C ASN A 76 -9.48 -0.75 -15.56
N TYR A 77 -8.59 -0.06 -16.29
CA TYR A 77 -8.15 1.28 -15.93
C TYR A 77 -9.30 2.28 -15.93
N ILE A 78 -10.12 2.30 -16.99
CA ILE A 78 -11.31 3.15 -17.08
C ILE A 78 -12.24 2.93 -15.89
N ASP A 79 -12.53 1.67 -15.54
CA ASP A 79 -13.41 1.34 -14.42
C ASP A 79 -12.87 1.88 -13.09
N VAL A 80 -11.57 1.71 -12.83
CA VAL A 80 -10.93 2.15 -11.58
C VAL A 80 -10.80 3.66 -11.51
N ILE A 81 -10.45 4.32 -12.62
CA ILE A 81 -10.43 5.78 -12.73
C ILE A 81 -11.82 6.35 -12.45
N LYS A 82 -12.89 5.74 -12.98
CA LYS A 82 -14.27 6.17 -12.70
C LYS A 82 -14.59 6.09 -11.20
N GLN A 83 -14.18 5.00 -10.54
CA GLN A 83 -14.36 4.86 -9.10
C GLN A 83 -13.56 5.89 -8.30
N TYR A 84 -12.34 6.19 -8.74
CA TYR A 84 -11.51 7.23 -8.14
C TYR A 84 -12.11 8.64 -8.31
N LYS A 85 -12.54 9.00 -9.53
CA LYS A 85 -13.26 10.26 -9.80
C LYS A 85 -14.51 10.38 -8.91
N LYS A 86 -15.25 9.28 -8.71
CA LYS A 86 -16.40 9.24 -7.78
C LYS A 86 -15.99 9.40 -6.32
N PHE A 87 -14.84 8.87 -5.91
CA PHE A 87 -14.32 9.04 -4.55
C PHE A 87 -14.05 10.52 -4.24
N ILE A 88 -13.42 11.25 -5.15
CA ILE A 88 -13.05 12.66 -4.90
C ILE A 88 -14.19 13.65 -5.17
N LYS A 89 -15.22 13.24 -5.93
CA LYS A 89 -16.38 14.08 -6.22
C LYS A 89 -17.07 14.54 -4.93
N ASN A 90 -17.44 15.82 -4.88
CA ASN A 90 -18.15 16.48 -3.77
C ASN A 90 -17.37 16.48 -2.43
N LYS A 91 -16.05 16.40 -2.47
CA LYS A 91 -15.19 16.59 -1.31
C LYS A 91 -14.29 17.78 -1.58
N ASP A 92 -13.98 18.54 -0.53
CA ASP A 92 -12.85 19.45 -0.59
C ASP A 92 -11.57 18.65 -0.41
N ILE A 93 -10.65 18.76 -1.36
CA ILE A 93 -9.42 17.97 -1.36
C ILE A 93 -8.23 18.86 -1.69
N SER A 94 -7.25 18.85 -0.80
CA SER A 94 -5.94 19.46 -1.03
C SER A 94 -4.82 18.49 -0.70
N TRP A 95 -3.69 18.64 -1.39
CA TRP A 95 -2.52 17.76 -1.27
C TRP A 95 -1.59 18.21 -0.14
N PHE A 96 -0.98 17.26 0.55
CA PHE A 96 0.23 17.46 1.34
C PHE A 96 1.23 16.32 1.10
N ASP A 97 2.52 16.57 1.32
CA ASP A 97 3.54 15.53 1.15
C ASP A 97 3.43 14.48 2.28
N PRO A 98 3.07 13.22 1.99
CA PRO A 98 2.94 12.19 3.01
C PRO A 98 4.29 11.82 3.66
N GLY A 99 5.41 12.13 3.02
CA GLY A 99 6.73 11.71 3.45
C GLY A 99 6.97 10.21 3.28
N LYS A 100 8.18 9.78 3.64
CA LYS A 100 8.56 8.35 3.63
C LYS A 100 8.24 7.75 4.98
N SER A 101 7.82 6.50 4.98
CA SER A 101 7.66 5.73 6.22
C SER A 101 8.09 4.29 6.11
N HIS A 102 8.44 3.75 7.27
CA HIS A 102 8.86 2.37 7.47
C HIS A 102 8.47 1.89 8.87
N TRP A 103 8.17 0.61 8.98
CA TRP A 103 7.99 -0.09 10.25
C TRP A 103 9.18 -1.01 10.48
N ILE A 104 9.65 -1.08 11.72
CA ILE A 104 10.79 -1.90 12.13
C ILE A 104 10.31 -2.92 13.16
N SER A 105 10.67 -4.18 12.95
CA SER A 105 10.51 -5.27 13.92
C SER A 105 11.79 -6.09 13.93
N ASP A 106 12.57 -5.95 14.99
CA ASP A 106 13.91 -6.55 15.12
C ASP A 106 14.80 -6.26 13.90
N ASP A 107 15.24 -7.29 13.18
CA ASP A 107 16.09 -7.18 11.98
C ASP A 107 15.30 -6.86 10.68
N LEU A 108 13.96 -6.77 10.73
CA LEU A 108 13.10 -6.53 9.57
C LEU A 108 12.67 -5.07 9.47
N ILE A 109 12.94 -4.46 8.31
CA ILE A 109 12.37 -3.17 7.90
C ILE A 109 11.36 -3.38 6.77
N VAL A 110 10.12 -2.95 7.02
CA VAL A 110 9.05 -2.93 6.03
C VAL A 110 8.77 -1.50 5.60
N ARG A 111 9.03 -1.19 4.32
CA ARG A 111 8.67 0.11 3.73
C ARG A 111 7.17 0.22 3.58
N SER A 112 6.61 1.27 4.18
CA SER A 112 5.16 1.44 4.39
C SER A 112 4.62 2.78 3.91
N SER A 113 5.47 3.56 3.25
CA SER A 113 5.18 4.93 2.79
C SER A 113 3.79 5.03 2.16
N PRO A 114 2.91 5.93 2.64
CA PRO A 114 1.64 6.21 2.00
C PRO A 114 1.86 6.70 0.58
N GLU A 115 0.90 6.46 -0.31
CA GLU A 115 0.94 7.03 -1.64
C GLU A 115 0.44 8.47 -1.66
N LEU A 116 -0.54 8.82 -0.83
CA LEU A 116 -1.14 10.16 -0.82
C LEU A 116 -1.16 10.75 0.59
N GLY A 117 -0.86 12.04 0.68
CA GLY A 117 -1.29 12.90 1.79
C GLY A 117 -2.40 13.80 1.26
N LEU A 118 -3.62 13.66 1.79
CA LEU A 118 -4.75 14.50 1.39
C LEU A 118 -5.45 15.09 2.61
N PHE A 119 -5.72 16.38 2.60
CA PHE A 119 -6.83 16.91 3.40
C PHE A 119 -8.12 16.55 2.69
N ILE A 120 -9.07 15.96 3.42
CA ILE A 120 -10.38 15.58 2.91
C ILE A 120 -11.42 16.23 3.81
N ASN A 121 -12.05 17.31 3.33
CA ASN A 121 -12.91 18.18 4.15
C ASN A 121 -12.18 18.62 5.43
N ASP A 122 -10.99 19.20 5.28
CA ASP A 122 -10.09 19.67 6.35
C ASP A 122 -9.50 18.60 7.28
N GLU A 123 -9.85 17.32 7.13
CA GLU A 123 -9.22 16.24 7.90
C GLU A 123 -7.98 15.69 7.15
N PRO A 124 -6.77 15.65 7.76
CA PRO A 124 -5.59 15.12 7.11
C PRO A 124 -5.61 13.58 7.07
N HIS A 125 -5.36 13.00 5.90
CA HIS A 125 -5.26 11.55 5.71
C HIS A 125 -3.93 11.14 5.06
N LEU A 126 -3.25 10.16 5.66
CA LEU A 126 -2.17 9.40 5.03
C LEU A 126 -2.76 8.14 4.42
N ILE A 127 -2.78 8.09 3.09
CA ILE A 127 -3.57 7.10 2.35
C ILE A 127 -2.65 6.11 1.65
N LYS A 128 -2.85 4.83 1.96
CA LYS A 128 -2.33 3.70 1.19
C LYS A 128 -3.35 3.25 0.13
N LEU A 129 -2.94 3.19 -1.13
CA LEU A 129 -3.78 2.80 -2.25
C LEU A 129 -3.82 1.29 -2.45
N PHE A 130 -5.02 0.73 -2.49
CA PHE A 130 -5.26 -0.70 -2.65
C PHE A 130 -6.08 -1.01 -3.91
N PHE A 131 -5.54 -1.88 -4.77
CA PHE A 131 -6.11 -2.21 -6.07
C PHE A 131 -6.57 -3.67 -6.21
N LYS A 132 -6.70 -4.44 -5.11
CA LYS A 132 -7.31 -5.79 -5.16
C LYS A 132 -8.83 -5.70 -5.03
N GLY A 133 -9.58 -6.62 -5.67
CA GLY A 133 -10.99 -6.85 -5.29
C GLY A 133 -12.09 -6.92 -6.35
N LYS A 134 -11.86 -6.96 -7.67
CA LYS A 134 -12.96 -7.20 -8.64
C LYS A 134 -13.74 -8.51 -8.36
N ARG A 135 -13.07 -9.56 -7.86
CA ARG A 135 -13.69 -10.86 -7.50
C ARG A 135 -13.29 -11.37 -6.10
N GLU A 136 -12.25 -10.80 -5.51
CA GLU A 136 -11.77 -11.19 -4.19
C GLU A 136 -12.56 -10.45 -3.10
N ARG A 137 -12.88 -11.18 -2.01
CA ARG A 137 -13.38 -10.53 -0.78
C ARG A 137 -12.34 -9.51 -0.33
N ILE A 138 -12.80 -8.36 0.17
CA ILE A 138 -11.88 -7.44 0.85
C ILE A 138 -11.32 -8.23 2.01
N ASP A 139 -10.03 -8.49 1.95
CA ASP A 139 -9.38 -9.22 3.02
C ASP A 139 -9.20 -8.25 4.19
N LYS A 140 -10.11 -8.35 5.16
CA LYS A 140 -10.08 -7.56 6.39
C LYS A 140 -8.73 -7.68 7.08
N TYR A 141 -8.08 -8.84 6.97
CA TYR A 141 -6.74 -9.06 7.49
C TYR A 141 -5.74 -8.13 6.81
N ASN A 142 -5.66 -8.11 5.48
CA ASN A 142 -4.77 -7.20 4.74
C ASN A 142 -5.02 -5.73 5.05
N ILE A 143 -6.28 -5.31 5.18
CA ILE A 143 -6.63 -3.94 5.54
C ILE A 143 -6.14 -3.61 6.95
N ASN A 144 -6.43 -4.48 7.93
CA ASN A 144 -6.03 -4.27 9.32
C ASN A 144 -4.51 -4.31 9.48
N SER A 145 -3.80 -5.24 8.83
CA SER A 145 -2.34 -5.30 8.85
C SER A 145 -1.71 -4.07 8.19
N THR A 146 -2.28 -3.58 7.08
CA THR A 146 -1.82 -2.33 6.46
C THR A 146 -2.02 -1.14 7.40
N LEU A 147 -3.20 -1.00 7.99
CA LEU A 147 -3.51 0.09 8.92
C LEU A 147 -2.62 0.02 10.16
N THR A 148 -2.45 -1.17 10.73
CA THR A 148 -1.54 -1.42 11.87
C THR A 148 -0.13 -0.97 11.53
N LEU A 149 0.39 -1.43 10.39
CA LEU A 149 1.76 -1.10 9.99
C LEU A 149 1.91 0.40 9.73
N LEU A 150 0.93 1.07 9.12
CA LEU A 150 0.96 2.53 8.94
C LEU A 150 0.98 3.30 10.25
N ASN A 151 0.15 2.91 11.22
CA ASN A 151 0.09 3.55 12.54
C ASN A 151 1.40 3.40 13.31
N GLU A 152 2.02 2.23 13.24
CA GLU A 152 3.24 1.91 13.98
C GLU A 152 4.52 2.29 13.21
N SER A 153 4.38 2.89 12.02
CA SER A 153 5.53 3.30 11.21
C SER A 153 6.16 4.59 11.70
N THR A 154 7.47 4.68 11.56
CA THR A 154 8.20 5.96 11.65
C THR A 154 8.10 6.71 10.33
N PHE A 155 7.74 7.99 10.39
CA PHE A 155 7.60 8.89 9.23
C PHE A 155 8.75 9.90 9.18
N SER A 156 9.18 10.26 7.96
CA SER A 156 10.19 11.30 7.75
C SER A 156 9.66 12.71 7.97
N ASN A 157 8.34 12.89 7.80
CA ASN A 157 7.65 14.14 7.99
C ASN A 157 6.74 13.96 9.21
N GLU A 158 6.74 14.93 10.12
CA GLU A 158 5.79 14.93 11.23
C GLU A 158 4.40 15.31 10.72
N HIS A 159 3.40 14.51 11.09
CA HIS A 159 2.00 14.75 10.78
C HIS A 159 1.21 14.66 12.08
N ASN A 160 0.75 15.79 12.60
CA ASN A 160 -0.08 15.81 13.80
C ASN A 160 -1.53 15.45 13.45
N ASP A 161 -2.19 14.69 14.33
CA ASP A 161 -3.61 14.37 14.25
C ASP A 161 -4.08 13.79 12.90
N VAL A 162 -3.25 12.92 12.31
CA VAL A 162 -3.48 12.37 10.98
C VAL A 162 -4.27 11.06 10.98
N ASN A 163 -5.13 10.92 9.98
CA ASN A 163 -5.92 9.71 9.76
C ASN A 163 -5.18 8.70 8.88
N TYR A 164 -4.75 7.58 9.46
CA TYR A 164 -4.18 6.47 8.68
C TYR A 164 -5.28 5.72 7.93
N THR A 165 -5.12 5.66 6.62
CA THR A 165 -6.22 5.29 5.73
C THR A 165 -5.78 4.32 4.66
N VAL A 166 -6.60 3.31 4.40
CA VAL A 166 -6.49 2.44 3.22
C VAL A 166 -7.65 2.73 2.29
N LEU A 167 -7.33 3.15 1.06
CA LEU A 167 -8.32 3.39 0.02
C LEU A 167 -8.33 2.23 -0.98
N ASN A 168 -9.39 1.43 -0.95
CA ASN A 168 -9.66 0.48 -2.02
C ASN A 168 -10.36 1.21 -3.18
N ILE A 169 -9.57 1.61 -4.19
CA ILE A 169 -10.09 2.40 -5.32
C ILE A 169 -11.09 1.57 -6.13
N GLN A 170 -10.81 0.28 -6.38
CA GLN A 170 -11.70 -0.59 -7.16
C GLN A 170 -13.12 -0.64 -6.57
N LYS A 171 -13.25 -0.62 -5.24
CA LYS A 171 -14.53 -0.68 -4.54
C LYS A 171 -15.05 0.68 -4.09
N ASN A 172 -14.29 1.76 -4.30
CA ASN A 172 -14.56 3.08 -3.72
C ASN A 172 -14.90 2.96 -2.23
N ARG A 173 -14.01 2.31 -1.47
CA ARG A 173 -14.15 2.12 -0.03
C ARG A 173 -12.91 2.59 0.70
N MET A 174 -13.13 3.42 1.70
CA MET A 174 -12.12 3.95 2.58
C MET A 174 -12.20 3.22 3.92
N PHE A 175 -11.04 2.83 4.46
CA PHE A 175 -10.90 2.25 5.78
C PHE A 175 -9.92 3.12 6.56
N THR A 176 -10.38 3.71 7.66
CA THR A 176 -9.57 4.58 8.50
C THR A 176 -9.58 4.00 9.91
N ASN A 177 -8.40 3.89 10.52
CA ASN A 177 -8.28 3.47 11.91
C ASN A 177 -6.99 4.03 12.51
N ASN A 178 -7.12 4.85 13.56
CA ASN A 178 -6.01 5.39 14.34
C ASN A 178 -5.86 4.69 15.71
N SER A 179 -6.76 3.74 16.03
CA SER A 179 -6.74 2.97 17.27
C SER A 179 -6.40 1.51 16.95
N ILE A 180 -5.12 1.22 16.89
CA ILE A 180 -4.65 -0.16 16.69
C ILE A 180 -4.84 -0.95 17.97
N LYS A 181 -5.45 -2.13 17.84
CA LYS A 181 -5.54 -3.07 18.95
C LYS A 181 -4.22 -3.82 19.09
N ASN A 182 -3.76 -4.01 20.32
CA ASN A 182 -2.53 -4.75 20.62
C ASN A 182 -2.50 -6.16 19.97
N GLU A 183 -3.65 -6.82 19.85
CA GLU A 183 -3.77 -8.12 19.17
C GLU A 183 -3.33 -8.11 17.70
N HIS A 184 -3.53 -6.99 16.99
CA HIS A 184 -3.12 -6.86 15.59
C HIS A 184 -1.61 -6.60 15.46
N LEU A 185 -1.03 -5.83 16.39
CA LEU A 185 0.40 -5.59 16.44
C LEU A 185 1.17 -6.89 16.76
N ILE A 186 0.75 -7.61 17.80
CA ILE A 186 1.37 -8.90 18.18
C ILE A 186 1.33 -9.89 17.01
N ALA A 187 0.20 -9.97 16.29
CA ALA A 187 0.10 -10.85 15.12
C ALA A 187 1.08 -10.44 14.00
N LEU A 188 1.25 -9.14 13.77
CA LEU A 188 2.17 -8.59 12.77
C LEU A 188 3.64 -8.87 13.13
N GLU A 189 4.01 -8.66 14.40
CA GLU A 189 5.35 -8.95 14.94
C GLU A 189 5.65 -10.46 14.91
N SER A 190 4.66 -11.31 15.18
CA SER A 190 4.82 -12.77 15.06
C SER A 190 5.13 -13.18 13.62
N GLU A 191 4.48 -12.54 12.63
CA GLU A 191 4.74 -12.77 11.21
C GLU A 191 6.14 -12.27 10.80
N ALA A 192 6.56 -11.11 11.30
CA ALA A 192 7.90 -10.58 11.10
C ALA A 192 8.98 -11.51 11.66
N ASN A 193 8.78 -12.01 12.88
CA ASN A 193 9.66 -12.96 13.54
C ASN A 193 9.78 -14.28 12.75
N GLN A 194 8.65 -14.80 12.27
CA GLN A 194 8.67 -15.99 11.42
C GLN A 194 9.44 -15.76 10.12
N LEU A 195 9.27 -14.59 9.51
CA LEU A 195 10.01 -14.21 8.31
C LEU A 195 11.51 -14.19 8.57
N CYS A 196 11.95 -13.50 9.64
CA CYS A 196 13.36 -13.41 10.02
C CYS A 196 13.95 -14.79 10.31
N TYR A 197 13.22 -15.65 11.02
CA TYR A 197 13.63 -17.02 11.29
C TYR A 197 13.89 -17.80 9.99
N ILE A 198 12.93 -17.76 9.06
CA ILE A 198 13.06 -18.46 7.77
C ILE A 198 14.21 -17.86 6.96
N TRP A 199 14.32 -16.53 6.92
CA TRP A 199 15.38 -15.82 6.21
C TRP A 199 16.77 -16.23 6.69
N ASN A 200 16.96 -16.39 7.99
CA ASN A 200 18.26 -16.76 8.55
C ASN A 200 18.59 -18.27 8.41
N LYS A 201 17.63 -19.11 8.03
CA LYS A 201 17.81 -20.56 7.87
C LYS A 201 17.92 -21.03 6.42
N ILE A 202 17.51 -20.20 5.46
CA ILE A 202 17.61 -20.50 4.04
C ILE A 202 18.87 -19.83 3.50
N ASP A 203 19.70 -20.56 2.77
CA ASP A 203 20.84 -20.02 2.04
C ASP A 203 20.41 -19.19 0.82
#